data_AF-A0A7W1KXV9-F1
#
_entry.id   AF-A0A7W1KXV9-F1
#
_cell.length_a   1.000
_cell.length_b   1.000
_cell.length_c   1.000
_cell.angle_alpha   90.00
_cell.angle_beta   90.00
_cell.angle_gamma   90.00
#
_symmetry.space_group_name_H-M   'P 1'
#
loop_
_entity.id
_entity.type
_entity.pdbx_description
1 polymer ?
#
loop_
_entity_poly.entity_id
_entity_poly.type
_entity_poly.pdbx_seq_one_letter_code
_entity_poly.pdbx_strand_id
1 'polypeptide(L)'
;MSKPKSNSATDAHLNSPVLRRDESGQLDLDSVADCIQWFLDYDQRVAVVRHPKVEELFQWKQERSRSEGENVYDFNRAEDRLAIGIMQALAVNASERGLHDWISQLLNALEEASKANEETAAAYKLEMGEAASTVREAARIPTERGRTEFLTSCWLEVLCTAEIRVLGWFYQELYGRPYQP
;
A
#
# COMPACT_ATOMS: atom_id res chain seq x y z
N MET A 1 -1.13 24.68 -39.59
CA MET A 1 -1.40 24.94 -38.15
C MET A 1 -1.11 23.67 -37.38
N SER A 2 0.11 23.56 -36.85
CA SER A 2 0.55 22.40 -36.07
C SER A 2 0.10 22.58 -34.63
N LYS A 3 -0.67 21.63 -34.09
CA LYS A 3 -0.96 21.56 -32.64
C LYS A 3 0.34 21.26 -31.89
N PRO A 4 0.67 21.95 -30.79
CA PRO A 4 1.82 21.57 -29.97
C PRO A 4 1.49 20.26 -29.25
N LYS A 5 2.44 19.33 -29.29
CA LYS A 5 2.44 18.14 -28.43
C LYS A 5 2.56 18.62 -26.98
N SER A 6 1.54 18.34 -26.18
CA SER A 6 1.55 18.50 -24.73
C SER A 6 2.71 17.69 -24.14
N ASN A 7 3.71 18.38 -23.59
CA ASN A 7 4.81 17.79 -22.83
C ASN A 7 4.28 17.38 -21.45
N SER A 8 3.80 16.14 -21.31
CA SER A 8 3.30 15.61 -20.03
C SER A 8 4.38 15.39 -18.95
N ALA A 9 5.66 15.56 -19.29
CA ALA A 9 6.76 15.36 -18.34
C ALA A 9 7.09 16.61 -17.51
N THR A 10 6.69 17.81 -17.94
CA THR A 10 7.04 19.07 -17.25
C THR A 10 6.08 19.39 -16.09
N ASP A 11 4.82 18.97 -16.18
CA ASP A 11 3.82 19.22 -15.14
C ASP A 11 3.96 18.30 -13.91
N ALA A 12 4.61 17.14 -14.06
CA ALA A 12 4.81 16.18 -12.96
C ALA A 12 5.75 16.72 -11.86
N HIS A 13 6.70 17.59 -12.21
CA HIS A 13 7.62 18.22 -11.25
C HIS A 13 7.05 19.44 -10.54
N LEU A 14 6.03 20.10 -11.11
CA LEU A 14 5.40 21.29 -10.50
C LEU A 14 4.45 20.93 -9.35
N ASN A 15 4.04 19.67 -9.24
CA ASN A 15 3.11 19.20 -8.20
C ASN A 15 3.73 18.19 -7.23
N SER A 16 5.03 17.88 -7.28
CA SER A 16 5.62 16.88 -6.37
C SER A 16 5.48 17.32 -4.91
N PRO A 17 5.14 16.39 -3.98
CA PRO A 17 4.91 16.75 -2.60
C PRO A 17 6.25 17.13 -1.94
N VAL A 18 6.21 18.05 -0.98
CA VAL A 18 7.41 18.55 -0.30
C VAL A 18 7.42 18.04 1.12
N LEU A 19 8.41 17.21 1.44
CA LEU A 19 8.66 16.76 2.80
C LEU A 19 9.36 17.85 3.60
N ARG A 20 8.77 18.24 4.73
CA ARG A 20 9.31 19.31 5.59
C ARG A 20 9.79 18.77 6.92
N ARG A 21 10.60 19.60 7.58
CA ARG A 21 11.01 19.40 8.96
C ARG A 21 10.50 20.55 9.81
N ASP A 22 10.14 20.25 11.05
CA ASP A 22 9.75 21.24 12.03
C ASP A 22 10.96 21.99 12.62
N GLU A 23 10.71 22.91 13.55
CA GLU A 23 11.74 23.71 14.22
C GLU A 23 12.74 22.87 15.03
N SER A 24 12.36 21.64 15.40
CA SER A 24 13.21 20.68 16.11
C SER A 24 14.00 19.75 15.18
N GLY A 25 13.82 19.91 13.86
CA GLY A 25 14.45 19.08 12.82
C GLY A 25 13.77 17.71 12.63
N GLN A 26 12.63 17.46 13.29
CA GLN A 26 11.81 16.26 13.10
C GLN A 26 10.92 16.40 11.88
N LEU A 27 10.35 15.30 11.41
CA LEU A 27 9.39 15.34 10.31
C LEU A 27 8.14 16.13 10.70
N ASP A 28 7.76 17.08 9.86
CA ASP A 28 6.49 17.80 9.99
C ASP A 28 5.34 16.87 9.55
N LEU A 29 4.48 16.49 10.49
CA LEU A 29 3.40 15.53 10.27
C LEU A 29 2.39 15.99 9.22
N ASP A 30 2.12 17.30 9.13
CA ASP A 30 1.22 17.84 8.11
C ASP A 30 1.81 17.63 6.72
N SER A 31 3.13 17.87 6.56
CA SER A 31 3.83 17.60 5.29
C SER A 31 3.84 16.11 4.94
N VAL A 32 3.94 15.22 5.93
CA VAL A 32 3.86 13.76 5.71
C VAL A 32 2.47 13.37 5.22
N ALA A 33 1.41 13.92 5.82
CA ALA A 33 0.04 13.70 5.38
C ALA A 33 -0.20 14.20 3.94
N ASP A 34 0.29 15.39 3.60
CA ASP A 34 0.24 15.96 2.25
C ASP A 34 0.96 15.05 1.23
N CYS A 35 2.13 14.52 1.59
CA CYS A 35 2.86 13.55 0.75
C CYS A 35 2.04 12.29 0.50
N ILE A 36 1.48 11.68 1.56
CA ILE A 36 0.67 10.45 1.43
C ILE A 36 -0.56 10.72 0.55
N GLN A 37 -1.25 11.84 0.76
CA GLN A 37 -2.40 12.24 -0.04
C GLN A 37 -2.01 12.41 -1.52
N TRP A 38 -0.87 13.03 -1.81
CA TRP A 38 -0.37 13.16 -3.17
C TRP A 38 -0.19 11.79 -3.84
N PHE A 39 0.41 10.82 -3.15
CA PHE A 39 0.56 9.46 -3.70
C PHE A 39 -0.79 8.80 -3.99
N LEU A 40 -1.75 8.97 -3.09
CA LEU A 40 -3.12 8.46 -3.29
C LEU A 40 -3.86 9.13 -4.45
N ASP A 41 -3.50 10.35 -4.82
CA ASP A 41 -4.11 11.10 -5.92
C ASP A 41 -3.41 10.87 -7.27
N TYR A 42 -2.09 10.66 -7.27
CA TYR A 42 -1.28 10.72 -8.49
C TYR A 42 -0.46 9.45 -8.80
N ASP A 43 -0.10 8.62 -7.81
CA ASP A 43 0.58 7.35 -8.07
C ASP A 43 -0.45 6.22 -8.21
N GLN A 44 -0.64 5.73 -9.44
CA GLN A 44 -1.64 4.69 -9.72
C GLN A 44 -1.48 3.42 -8.88
N ARG A 45 -0.25 3.07 -8.48
CA ARG A 45 -0.01 1.88 -7.66
C ARG A 45 -0.38 2.09 -6.20
N VAL A 46 -0.43 3.33 -5.73
CA VAL A 46 -0.89 3.69 -4.39
C VAL A 46 -2.40 3.97 -4.42
N ALA A 47 -2.88 4.71 -5.42
CA ALA A 47 -4.29 5.03 -5.61
C ALA A 47 -5.20 3.80 -5.70
N VAL A 48 -4.66 2.63 -6.11
CA VAL A 48 -5.41 1.36 -6.11
C VAL A 48 -5.99 1.00 -4.74
N VAL A 49 -5.40 1.47 -3.64
CA VAL A 49 -5.96 1.27 -2.29
C VAL A 49 -7.37 1.85 -2.14
N ARG A 50 -7.70 2.91 -2.89
CA ARG A 50 -9.04 3.52 -2.91
C ARG A 50 -10.04 2.76 -3.79
N HIS A 51 -9.59 1.75 -4.53
CA HIS A 51 -10.46 1.02 -5.45
C HIS A 51 -11.51 0.23 -4.66
N PRO A 52 -12.79 0.20 -5.09
CA PRO A 52 -13.87 -0.49 -4.36
C PRO A 52 -13.58 -1.97 -4.07
N LYS A 53 -12.85 -2.66 -4.95
CA LYS A 53 -12.41 -4.05 -4.76
C LYS A 53 -11.42 -4.22 -3.60
N VAL A 54 -10.54 -3.24 -3.42
CA VAL A 54 -9.58 -3.23 -2.31
C VAL A 54 -10.30 -2.87 -1.01
N GLU A 55 -11.24 -1.92 -1.07
CA GLU A 55 -12.09 -1.59 0.06
C GLU A 55 -12.91 -2.79 0.54
N GLU A 56 -13.54 -3.55 -0.36
CA GLU A 56 -14.24 -4.80 -0.03
C GLU A 56 -13.32 -5.80 0.69
N LEU A 57 -12.09 -5.98 0.18
CA LEU A 57 -11.11 -6.88 0.76
C LEU A 57 -10.64 -6.42 2.14
N PHE A 58 -10.45 -5.11 2.32
CA PHE A 58 -10.09 -4.50 3.59
C PHE A 58 -11.19 -4.70 4.64
N GLN A 59 -12.45 -4.45 4.27
CA GLN A 59 -13.59 -4.66 5.18
C GLN A 59 -13.73 -6.13 5.56
N TRP A 60 -13.53 -7.05 4.61
CA TRP A 60 -13.45 -8.48 4.91
C TRP A 60 -12.34 -8.79 5.93
N LYS A 61 -11.14 -8.22 5.76
CA LYS A 61 -10.02 -8.46 6.68
C LYS A 61 -10.33 -7.92 8.08
N GLN A 62 -10.94 -6.75 8.20
CA GLN A 62 -11.35 -6.20 9.49
C GLN A 62 -12.39 -7.09 10.19
N GLU A 63 -13.42 -7.52 9.47
CA GLU A 63 -14.43 -8.42 10.03
C GLU A 63 -13.82 -9.74 10.49
N ARG A 64 -12.91 -10.31 9.69
CA ARG A 64 -12.21 -11.55 10.06
C ARG A 64 -11.38 -11.38 11.33
N SER A 65 -10.57 -10.33 11.42
CA SER A 65 -9.77 -10.05 12.62
C SER A 65 -10.64 -9.82 13.86
N ARG A 66 -11.77 -9.12 13.73
CA ARG A 66 -12.75 -8.97 14.83
C ARG A 66 -13.32 -10.34 15.26
N SER A 67 -13.64 -11.20 14.30
CA SER A 67 -14.17 -12.55 14.58
C SER A 67 -13.17 -13.47 15.28
N GLU A 68 -11.87 -13.24 15.08
CA GLU A 68 -10.77 -13.98 15.72
C GLU A 68 -10.38 -13.39 17.09
N GLY A 69 -11.04 -12.31 17.52
CA GLY A 69 -10.77 -11.65 18.80
C GLY A 69 -9.50 -10.81 18.80
N GLU A 70 -8.97 -10.47 17.62
CA GLU A 70 -7.84 -9.55 17.51
C GLU A 70 -8.26 -8.13 17.91
N ASN A 71 -7.34 -7.37 18.50
CA ASN A 71 -7.58 -5.96 18.80
C ASN A 71 -7.40 -5.15 17.50
N VAL A 72 -8.49 -4.94 16.77
CA VAL A 72 -8.50 -4.24 15.48
C VAL A 72 -8.68 -2.74 15.72
N TYR A 73 -7.75 -1.93 15.21
CA TYR A 73 -7.98 -0.49 15.07
C TYR A 73 -9.10 -0.27 14.07
N ASP A 74 -10.15 0.44 14.49
CA ASP A 74 -11.35 0.66 13.68
C ASP A 74 -11.10 1.76 12.65
N PHE A 75 -10.44 1.38 11.55
CA PHE A 75 -10.29 2.27 10.40
C PHE A 75 -11.56 2.24 9.56
N ASN A 76 -11.99 3.41 9.06
CA ASN A 76 -13.18 3.47 8.22
C ASN A 76 -12.91 2.96 6.81
N ARG A 77 -11.69 3.20 6.29
CA ARG A 77 -11.30 2.93 4.91
C ARG A 77 -9.93 2.29 4.80
N ALA A 78 -9.67 1.60 3.69
CA ALA A 78 -8.37 1.02 3.39
C ALA A 78 -7.25 2.08 3.33
N GLU A 79 -7.56 3.27 2.82
CA GLU A 79 -6.63 4.40 2.75
C GLU A 79 -6.22 4.93 4.13
N ASP A 80 -7.13 4.91 5.11
CA ASP A 80 -6.84 5.35 6.48
C ASP A 80 -5.83 4.39 7.12
N ARG A 81 -6.02 3.08 6.89
CA ARG A 81 -5.08 2.05 7.33
C ARG A 81 -3.71 2.22 6.67
N LEU A 82 -3.67 2.55 5.38
CA LEU A 82 -2.41 2.82 4.69
C LEU A 82 -1.70 4.04 5.29
N ALA A 83 -2.39 5.17 5.41
CA ALA A 83 -1.82 6.43 5.87
C ALA A 83 -1.23 6.29 7.28
N ILE A 84 -1.98 5.69 8.20
CA ILE A 84 -1.51 5.46 9.57
C ILE A 84 -0.36 4.45 9.60
N GLY A 85 -0.38 3.41 8.77
CA GLY A 85 0.74 2.47 8.65
C GLY A 85 2.05 3.15 8.24
N ILE A 86 1.98 4.04 7.25
CA ILE A 86 3.15 4.82 6.79
C ILE A 86 3.65 5.76 7.89
N MET A 87 2.75 6.51 8.55
CA MET A 87 3.13 7.41 9.64
C MET A 87 3.78 6.66 10.81
N GLN A 88 3.22 5.50 11.19
CA GLN A 88 3.79 4.65 12.23
C GLN A 88 5.15 4.09 11.82
N ALA A 89 5.31 3.66 10.57
CA ALA A 89 6.58 3.17 10.06
C ALA A 89 7.67 4.25 10.16
N LEU A 90 7.38 5.49 9.77
CA LEU A 90 8.33 6.61 9.88
C LEU A 90 8.65 6.97 11.34
N ALA A 91 7.65 6.94 12.22
CA ALA A 91 7.84 7.27 13.64
C ALA A 91 8.66 6.21 14.39
N VAL A 92 8.42 4.92 14.12
CA VAL A 92 9.10 3.81 14.78
C VAL A 92 10.49 3.58 14.19
N ASN A 93 10.65 3.78 12.88
CA ASN A 93 11.90 3.52 12.16
C ASN A 93 12.65 4.81 11.83
N ALA A 94 12.91 5.65 12.85
CA ALA A 94 13.48 6.99 12.68
C ALA A 94 14.93 7.05 12.18
N SER A 95 15.60 5.90 12.00
CA SER A 95 16.97 5.82 11.48
C SER A 95 16.99 5.24 10.07
N GLU A 96 18.05 5.56 9.30
CA GLU A 96 18.19 5.03 7.95
C GLU A 96 18.16 3.50 7.93
N ARG A 97 18.93 2.85 8.81
CA ARG A 97 18.94 1.39 8.93
C ARG A 97 17.58 0.84 9.30
N GLY A 98 16.89 1.43 10.28
CA GLY A 98 15.57 0.96 10.69
C GLY A 98 14.56 1.03 9.55
N LEU A 99 14.54 2.15 8.82
CA LEU A 99 13.61 2.30 7.70
C LEU A 99 13.98 1.36 6.54
N HIS A 100 15.27 1.17 6.28
CA HIS A 100 15.77 0.20 5.32
C HIS A 100 15.27 -1.23 5.66
N ASP A 101 15.52 -1.68 6.90
CA ASP A 101 15.13 -3.00 7.39
C ASP A 101 13.60 -3.20 7.32
N TRP A 102 12.81 -2.16 7.62
CA TRP A 102 11.36 -2.21 7.51
C TRP A 102 10.88 -2.33 6.07
N ILE A 103 11.42 -1.53 5.14
CA ILE A 103 11.08 -1.64 3.71
C ILE A 103 11.47 -3.01 3.16
N SER A 104 12.61 -3.58 3.59
CA SER A 104 13.01 -4.95 3.23
C SER A 104 12.00 -5.99 3.71
N GLN A 105 11.47 -5.87 4.93
CA GLN A 105 10.42 -6.77 5.43
C GLN A 105 9.13 -6.68 4.62
N LEU A 106 8.71 -5.46 4.25
CA LEU A 106 7.55 -5.27 3.39
C LEU A 106 7.74 -5.88 1.99
N LEU A 107 8.96 -5.80 1.43
CA LEU A 107 9.28 -6.42 0.14
C LEU A 107 9.21 -7.94 0.20
N ASN A 108 9.74 -8.54 1.27
CA ASN A 108 9.64 -10.00 1.45
C ASN A 108 8.17 -10.43 1.62
N ALA A 109 7.39 -9.70 2.43
CA ALA A 109 5.96 -10.00 2.61
C ALA A 109 5.17 -9.85 1.30
N LEU A 110 5.50 -8.85 0.48
CA LEU A 110 4.93 -8.67 -0.85
C LEU A 110 5.26 -9.84 -1.77
N GLU A 111 6.52 -10.27 -1.82
CA GLU A 111 6.95 -11.40 -2.66
C GLU A 111 6.23 -12.69 -2.26
N GLU A 112 6.15 -12.99 -0.96
CA GLU A 112 5.44 -14.16 -0.44
C GLU A 112 3.94 -14.11 -0.77
N ALA A 113 3.31 -12.94 -0.58
CA ALA A 113 1.89 -12.74 -0.85
C ALA A 113 1.56 -12.87 -2.33
N SER A 114 2.32 -12.20 -3.21
CA SER A 114 2.14 -12.28 -4.67
C SER A 114 2.30 -13.72 -5.17
N LYS A 115 3.34 -14.43 -4.71
CA LYS A 115 3.54 -15.84 -5.07
C LYS A 115 2.37 -16.73 -4.62
N ALA A 116 1.92 -16.58 -3.37
CA ALA A 116 0.79 -17.34 -2.86
C ALA A 116 -0.51 -17.06 -3.63
N ASN A 117 -0.74 -15.79 -4.02
CA ASN A 117 -1.89 -15.38 -4.81
C ASN A 117 -1.86 -16.01 -6.21
N GLU A 118 -0.73 -15.95 -6.90
CA GLU A 118 -0.54 -16.55 -8.23
C GLU A 118 -0.77 -18.07 -8.20
N GLU A 119 -0.14 -18.77 -7.26
CA GLU A 119 -0.28 -20.22 -7.09
C GLU A 119 -1.73 -20.63 -6.81
N THR A 120 -2.41 -19.90 -5.91
CA THR A 120 -3.80 -20.19 -5.54
C THR A 120 -4.77 -19.86 -6.68
N ALA A 121 -4.60 -18.71 -7.33
CA ALA A 121 -5.43 -18.31 -8.46
C ALA A 121 -5.33 -19.31 -9.61
N ALA A 122 -4.12 -19.80 -9.90
CA ALA A 122 -3.91 -20.84 -10.90
C ALA A 122 -4.55 -22.18 -10.50
N ALA A 123 -4.37 -22.63 -9.25
CA ALA A 123 -4.90 -23.90 -8.75
C ALA A 123 -6.43 -23.97 -8.82
N TYR A 124 -7.12 -22.86 -8.50
CA TYR A 124 -8.58 -22.80 -8.48
C TYR A 124 -9.22 -22.10 -9.70
N LYS A 125 -8.38 -21.67 -10.66
CA LYS A 125 -8.78 -20.94 -11.88
C LYS A 125 -9.60 -19.68 -11.57
N LEU A 126 -9.17 -18.92 -10.56
CA LEU A 126 -9.89 -17.74 -10.07
C LEU A 126 -9.82 -16.61 -11.10
N GLU A 127 -10.92 -15.87 -11.27
CA GLU A 127 -10.97 -14.75 -12.21
C GLU A 127 -10.63 -13.43 -11.50
N MET A 128 -9.36 -13.02 -11.58
CA MET A 128 -8.85 -11.86 -10.83
C MET A 128 -9.01 -10.51 -11.55
N GLY A 129 -9.82 -10.45 -12.62
CA GLY A 129 -10.03 -9.25 -13.42
C GLY A 129 -10.58 -8.04 -12.64
N GLU A 130 -10.50 -6.85 -13.24
CA GLU A 130 -10.84 -5.57 -12.59
C GLU A 130 -12.28 -5.49 -12.07
N ALA A 131 -13.24 -6.11 -12.77
CA ALA A 131 -14.65 -6.08 -12.39
C ALA A 131 -15.07 -7.18 -11.40
N ALA A 132 -14.23 -8.20 -11.17
CA ALA A 132 -14.56 -9.34 -10.33
C ALA A 132 -14.22 -9.06 -8.86
N SER A 133 -15.17 -9.34 -7.95
CA SER A 133 -14.96 -9.27 -6.50
C SER A 133 -14.02 -10.39 -6.04
N THR A 134 -12.92 -10.03 -5.38
CA THR A 134 -11.95 -11.01 -4.87
C THR A 134 -12.58 -11.90 -3.80
N VAL A 135 -13.39 -11.31 -2.91
CA VAL A 135 -14.03 -12.03 -1.80
C VAL A 135 -15.03 -13.07 -2.34
N ARG A 136 -15.79 -12.73 -3.38
CA ARG A 136 -16.70 -13.68 -4.04
C ARG A 136 -15.96 -14.77 -4.79
N GLU A 137 -14.91 -14.43 -5.54
CA GLU A 137 -14.10 -15.43 -6.26
C GLU A 137 -13.45 -16.44 -5.29
N ALA A 138 -13.01 -15.99 -4.12
CA ALA A 138 -12.45 -16.85 -3.10
C ALA A 138 -13.43 -17.95 -2.63
N ALA A 139 -14.75 -17.79 -2.80
CA ALA A 139 -15.72 -18.83 -2.47
C ALA A 139 -15.52 -20.14 -3.26
N ARG A 140 -14.80 -20.08 -4.39
CA ARG A 140 -14.42 -21.26 -5.19
C ARG A 140 -13.34 -22.12 -4.53
N ILE A 141 -12.63 -21.59 -3.54
CA ILE A 141 -11.67 -22.34 -2.72
C ILE A 141 -12.47 -23.15 -1.69
N PRO A 142 -12.34 -24.50 -1.65
CA PRO A 142 -13.21 -25.35 -0.84
C PRO A 142 -13.06 -25.14 0.67
N THR A 143 -11.83 -24.92 1.15
CA THR A 143 -11.51 -24.86 2.58
C THR A 143 -11.59 -23.42 3.09
N GLU A 144 -12.16 -23.22 4.28
CA GLU A 144 -12.20 -21.90 4.93
C GLU A 144 -10.80 -21.34 5.19
N ARG A 145 -9.89 -22.21 5.63
CA ARG A 145 -8.48 -21.87 5.83
C ARG A 145 -7.84 -21.36 4.54
N GLY A 146 -7.99 -22.09 3.43
CA GLY A 146 -7.44 -21.68 2.14
C GLY A 146 -8.03 -20.36 1.63
N ARG A 147 -9.33 -20.13 1.85
CA ARG A 147 -9.97 -18.83 1.57
C ARG A 147 -9.34 -17.69 2.36
N THR A 148 -9.13 -17.92 3.65
CA THR A 148 -8.57 -16.90 4.56
C THR A 148 -7.12 -16.58 4.20
N GLU A 149 -6.31 -17.60 3.94
CA GLU A 149 -4.92 -17.44 3.51
C GLU A 149 -4.84 -16.66 2.19
N PHE A 150 -5.64 -17.04 1.18
CA PHE A 150 -5.70 -16.34 -0.11
C PHE A 150 -6.11 -14.87 0.02
N LEU A 151 -7.21 -14.60 0.72
CA LEU A 151 -7.71 -13.23 0.89
C LEU A 151 -6.75 -12.36 1.71
N THR A 152 -6.07 -12.95 2.70
CA THR A 152 -5.01 -12.27 3.45
C THR A 152 -3.84 -11.91 2.53
N SER A 153 -3.37 -12.84 1.70
CA SER A 153 -2.32 -12.57 0.72
C SER A 153 -2.73 -11.52 -0.31
N CYS A 154 -3.99 -11.51 -0.78
CA CYS A 154 -4.50 -10.46 -1.66
C CYS A 154 -4.45 -9.08 -0.99
N TRP A 155 -4.77 -9.01 0.31
CA TRP A 155 -4.72 -7.75 1.05
C TRP A 155 -3.28 -7.27 1.26
N LEU A 156 -2.39 -8.17 1.66
CA LEU A 156 -0.96 -7.87 1.86
C LEU A 156 -0.30 -7.41 0.57
N GLU A 157 -0.58 -8.04 -0.56
CA GLU A 157 -0.02 -7.64 -1.85
C GLU A 157 -0.34 -6.18 -2.19
N VAL A 158 -1.60 -5.77 -2.01
CA VAL A 158 -2.02 -4.39 -2.27
C VAL A 158 -1.41 -3.42 -1.25
N LEU A 159 -1.52 -3.75 0.04
CA LEU A 159 -1.05 -2.88 1.11
C LEU A 159 0.47 -2.67 1.05
N CYS A 160 1.25 -3.75 0.94
CA CYS A 160 2.71 -3.67 0.88
C CYS A 160 3.17 -2.97 -0.40
N THR A 161 2.52 -3.19 -1.55
CA THR A 161 2.82 -2.44 -2.78
C THR A 161 2.70 -0.92 -2.56
N ALA A 162 1.62 -0.49 -1.90
CA ALA A 162 1.38 0.93 -1.61
C ALA A 162 2.36 1.47 -0.55
N GLU A 163 2.59 0.76 0.54
CA GLU A 163 3.50 1.18 1.61
C GLU A 163 4.94 1.30 1.10
N ILE A 164 5.46 0.31 0.36
CA ILE A 164 6.82 0.33 -0.19
C ILE A 164 7.02 1.49 -1.17
N ARG A 165 6.01 1.77 -2.00
CA ARG A 165 6.03 2.89 -2.95
C ARG A 165 6.24 4.21 -2.23
N VAL A 166 5.45 4.47 -1.19
CA VAL A 166 5.50 5.73 -0.45
C VAL A 166 6.74 5.80 0.44
N LEU A 167 7.05 4.73 1.18
CA LEU A 167 8.21 4.67 2.08
C LEU A 167 9.54 4.70 1.32
N GLY A 168 9.61 4.11 0.13
CA GLY A 168 10.79 4.20 -0.74
C GLY A 168 11.06 5.64 -1.20
N TRP A 169 10.00 6.42 -1.46
CA TRP A 169 10.14 7.85 -1.74
C TRP A 169 10.58 8.63 -0.49
N PHE A 170 9.94 8.39 0.67
CA PHE A 170 10.38 9.01 1.93
C PHE A 170 11.84 8.68 2.25
N TYR A 171 12.28 7.45 2.02
CA TYR A 171 13.67 7.04 2.19
C TYR A 171 14.60 7.90 1.33
N GLN A 172 14.25 8.09 0.06
CA GLN A 172 15.03 8.91 -0.86
C GLN A 172 15.10 10.38 -0.41
N GLU A 173 13.98 10.96 -0.01
CA GLU A 173 13.93 12.36 0.44
C GLU A 173 14.69 12.56 1.77
N LEU A 174 14.64 11.59 2.67
CA LEU A 174 15.29 11.66 3.97
C LEU A 174 16.82 11.49 3.89
N TYR A 175 17.30 10.61 3.00
CA TYR A 175 18.70 10.18 2.98
C TYR A 175 19.45 10.54 1.68
N GLY A 176 18.78 11.19 0.73
CA GLY A 176 19.37 11.68 -0.52
C GLY A 176 19.77 10.58 -1.50
N ARG A 177 19.30 9.34 -1.29
CA ARG A 177 19.59 8.19 -2.16
C ARG A 177 18.38 7.26 -2.25
N PRO A 178 18.10 6.69 -3.43
CA PRO A 178 17.00 5.73 -3.56
C PRO A 178 17.27 4.50 -2.70
N TYR A 179 16.18 3.90 -2.20
CA TYR A 179 16.24 2.60 -1.54
C TYR A 179 16.86 1.54 -2.47
N GLN A 180 17.75 0.72 -1.92
CA GLN A 180 18.35 -0.43 -2.60
C GLN A 180 18.12 -1.68 -1.73
N PRO A 181 17.37 -2.69 -2.22
CA PRO A 181 17.16 -3.94 -1.51
C PRO A 181 18.42 -4.79 -1.42
#